data_AF-A0A9E6UEV3-F1
#
_entry.id   AF-A0A9E6UEV3-F1
#
_cell.length_a   1.000
_cell.length_b   1.000
_cell.length_c   1.000
_cell.angle_alpha   90.00
_cell.angle_beta   90.00
_cell.angle_gamma   90.00
#
_symmetry.space_group_name_H-M   'P 1'
#
loop_
_entity.id
_entity.type
_entity.pdbx_description
1 polymer ?
#
loop_
_entity_poly.entity_id
_entity_poly.type
_entity_poly.pdbx_seq_one_letter_code
_entity_poly.pdbx_strand_id
1 'polypeptide(L)'
;MALAACASPQAQQRAAMANMAERVLERAGSIGDPGRVAAADFAFARMARDEGQWTAFAATAADGALIHGSGGTFPAAPWLAQQSNPAQAVVWGPNTVWSSCDGTLAVSFGRFEQPDGLVGNYVTVWELQPDRSYKWIYDMGGPDNPQPPPRTGPVIPEGEEAIIVPGLTSIEGRIADCAVPGEVLPEISVAPLADGQSGGTVSADGTLRWTWTHSASGNRSVRVNWVRDGMVQEALAFTAPLPLAQ
;
A
#
# COMPACT_ATOMS: atom_id res chain seq x y z
N MET A 1 -47.10 27.57 -9.38
CA MET A 1 -46.33 28.45 -8.46
C MET A 1 -45.10 27.68 -8.02
N ALA A 2 -43.91 28.07 -8.48
CA ALA A 2 -42.65 27.46 -8.04
C ALA A 2 -42.12 28.26 -6.84
N LEU A 3 -42.01 27.62 -5.69
CA LEU A 3 -41.39 28.20 -4.50
C LEU A 3 -39.87 28.16 -4.68
N ALA A 4 -39.26 29.30 -4.97
CA ALA A 4 -37.81 29.45 -4.92
C ALA A 4 -37.37 29.43 -3.45
N ALA A 5 -36.70 28.35 -3.04
CA ALA A 5 -36.08 28.28 -1.72
C ALA A 5 -34.84 29.19 -1.70
N CYS A 6 -34.96 30.40 -1.15
CA CYS A 6 -33.82 31.27 -0.90
C CYS A 6 -33.02 30.71 0.28
N ALA A 7 -31.84 30.17 0.01
CA ALA A 7 -30.88 29.85 1.07
C ALA A 7 -30.58 31.14 1.88
N SER A 8 -30.60 31.03 3.21
CA SER A 8 -30.32 32.17 4.07
C SER A 8 -28.88 32.68 3.86
N PRO A 9 -28.60 33.97 4.14
CA PRO A 9 -27.25 34.52 4.03
C PRO A 9 -26.19 33.71 4.80
N GLN A 10 -26.59 33.11 5.92
CA GLN A 10 -25.73 32.26 6.74
C GLN A 10 -25.45 30.90 6.09
N ALA A 11 -26.42 30.30 5.39
CA ALA A 11 -26.21 29.08 4.62
C ALA A 11 -25.31 29.34 3.41
N GLN A 12 -25.48 30.48 2.74
CA GLN A 12 -24.62 30.92 1.64
C GLN A 12 -23.17 31.14 2.09
N GLN A 13 -22.97 31.77 3.25
CA GLN A 13 -21.63 31.96 3.84
C GLN A 13 -20.97 30.63 4.21
N ARG A 14 -21.70 29.69 4.82
CA ARG A 14 -21.16 28.34 5.12
C ARG A 14 -20.78 27.58 3.85
N ALA A 15 -21.61 27.63 2.81
CA ALA A 15 -21.29 27.00 1.53
C ALA A 15 -20.07 27.66 0.86
N ALA A 16 -19.96 28.99 0.90
CA ALA A 16 -18.79 29.70 0.37
C ALA A 16 -17.50 29.35 1.13
N MET A 17 -17.56 29.23 2.46
CA MET A 17 -16.44 28.80 3.30
C MET A 17 -16.05 27.34 3.02
N ALA A 18 -17.02 26.43 2.89
CA ALA A 18 -16.76 25.04 2.53
C ALA A 18 -16.08 24.94 1.16
N ASN A 19 -16.61 25.62 0.15
CA ASN A 19 -16.02 25.66 -1.20
C ASN A 19 -14.64 26.34 -1.22
N MET A 20 -14.36 27.29 -0.32
CA MET A 20 -13.02 27.86 -0.18
C MET A 20 -12.07 26.88 0.50
N ALA A 21 -12.50 26.19 1.56
CA ALA A 21 -11.71 25.17 2.23
C ALA A 21 -11.38 24.01 1.28
N GLU A 22 -12.35 23.56 0.48
CA GLU A 22 -12.19 22.55 -0.55
C GLU A 22 -11.20 23.02 -1.63
N ARG A 23 -11.38 24.23 -2.17
CA ARG A 23 -10.40 24.81 -3.12
C ARG A 23 -9.02 25.05 -2.52
N VAL A 24 -8.92 25.32 -1.22
CA VAL A 24 -7.63 25.45 -0.52
C VAL A 24 -6.98 24.08 -0.33
N LEU A 25 -7.73 23.04 -0.01
CA LEU A 25 -7.24 21.66 0.08
C LEU A 25 -6.86 21.11 -1.30
N GLU A 26 -7.63 21.43 -2.34
CA GLU A 26 -7.29 21.14 -3.74
C GLU A 26 -6.04 21.90 -4.19
N ARG A 27 -5.87 23.17 -3.77
CA ARG A 27 -4.70 24.00 -4.12
C ARG A 27 -3.45 23.73 -3.29
N ALA A 28 -3.60 23.23 -2.07
CA ALA A 28 -2.48 22.88 -1.21
C ALA A 28 -1.79 21.59 -1.66
N GLY A 29 -2.42 20.81 -2.54
CA GLY A 29 -2.02 19.44 -2.85
C GLY A 29 -2.24 18.53 -1.63
N SER A 30 -2.16 17.21 -1.82
CA SER A 30 -1.80 16.34 -0.70
C SER A 30 -0.32 16.54 -0.38
N ILE A 31 0.02 16.49 0.89
CA ILE A 31 1.38 16.16 1.34
C ILE A 31 1.35 14.69 1.73
N GLY A 32 2.45 13.96 1.51
CA GLY A 32 2.59 12.55 1.85
C GLY A 32 2.09 12.26 3.26
N ASP A 33 1.13 11.35 3.37
CA ASP A 33 0.53 10.94 4.64
C ASP A 33 0.62 9.42 4.78
N PRO A 34 1.80 8.90 5.19
CA PRO A 34 2.00 7.47 5.39
C PRO A 34 1.08 6.89 6.47
N GLY A 35 0.56 7.72 7.39
CA GLY A 35 -0.41 7.30 8.40
C GLY A 35 -1.76 6.94 7.79
N ARG A 36 -2.26 7.72 6.83
CA ARG A 36 -3.49 7.40 6.09
C ARG A 36 -3.33 6.15 5.23
N VAL A 37 -2.16 5.93 4.64
CA VAL A 37 -1.86 4.71 3.88
C VAL A 37 -1.79 3.48 4.80
N ALA A 38 -1.11 3.58 5.94
CA ALA A 38 -1.09 2.51 6.93
C ALA A 38 -2.50 2.19 7.45
N ALA A 39 -3.33 3.21 7.68
CA ALA A 39 -4.72 3.02 8.07
C ALA A 39 -5.55 2.32 6.97
N ALA A 40 -5.34 2.65 5.70
CA ALA A 40 -5.97 1.97 4.57
C ALA A 40 -5.56 0.50 4.49
N ASP A 41 -4.27 0.20 4.69
CA ASP A 41 -3.74 -1.17 4.71
C ASP A 41 -4.34 -2.00 5.87
N PHE A 42 -4.40 -1.45 7.09
CA PHE A 42 -5.08 -2.16 8.20
C PHE A 42 -6.58 -2.30 8.01
N ALA A 43 -7.25 -1.30 7.41
CA ALA A 43 -8.66 -1.38 7.09
C ALA A 43 -8.91 -2.50 6.06
N PHE A 44 -8.03 -2.63 5.07
CA PHE A 44 -8.02 -3.71 4.10
C PHE A 44 -7.79 -5.08 4.79
N ALA A 45 -6.77 -5.22 5.64
CA ALA A 45 -6.51 -6.43 6.42
C ALA A 45 -7.66 -6.82 7.36
N ARG A 46 -8.32 -5.82 7.95
CA ARG A 46 -9.51 -6.03 8.78
C ARG A 46 -10.69 -6.51 7.95
N MET A 47 -10.99 -5.85 6.83
CA MET A 47 -12.08 -6.25 5.94
C MET A 47 -11.88 -7.68 5.43
N ALA A 48 -10.65 -8.09 5.15
CA ALA A 48 -10.37 -9.46 4.75
C ALA A 48 -10.74 -10.50 5.82
N ARG A 49 -10.52 -10.18 7.10
CA ARG A 49 -10.89 -11.03 8.24
C ARG A 49 -12.38 -11.01 8.53
N ASP A 50 -13.00 -9.83 8.44
CA ASP A 50 -14.39 -9.60 8.85
C ASP A 50 -15.40 -9.98 7.73
N GLU A 51 -15.04 -9.75 6.46
CA GLU A 51 -15.93 -9.86 5.28
C GLU A 51 -15.42 -10.83 4.21
N GLY A 52 -14.20 -11.34 4.36
CA GLY A 52 -13.56 -12.30 3.45
C GLY A 52 -12.46 -11.69 2.59
N GLN A 53 -11.40 -12.46 2.37
CA GLN A 53 -10.17 -11.99 1.73
C GLN A 53 -10.40 -11.40 0.33
N TRP A 54 -10.97 -12.16 -0.60
CA TRP A 54 -11.15 -11.71 -1.98
C TRP A 54 -12.24 -10.64 -2.11
N THR A 55 -13.23 -10.63 -1.20
CA THR A 55 -14.15 -9.49 -1.03
C THR A 55 -13.38 -8.21 -0.76
N ALA A 56 -12.46 -8.25 0.20
CA ALA A 56 -11.67 -7.09 0.60
C ALA A 56 -10.72 -6.62 -0.51
N PHE A 57 -10.05 -7.55 -1.19
CA PHE A 57 -9.20 -7.24 -2.34
C PHE A 57 -10.02 -6.52 -3.42
N ALA A 58 -11.20 -7.02 -3.77
CA ALA A 58 -12.05 -6.41 -4.79
C ALA A 58 -12.56 -5.02 -4.38
N ALA A 59 -12.94 -4.83 -3.11
CA ALA A 59 -13.49 -3.57 -2.62
C ALA A 59 -12.45 -2.43 -2.53
N THR A 60 -11.19 -2.76 -2.32
CA THR A 60 -10.11 -1.79 -2.07
C THR A 60 -9.19 -1.57 -3.27
N ALA A 61 -9.38 -2.32 -4.35
CA ALA A 61 -8.62 -2.20 -5.58
C ALA A 61 -8.98 -0.93 -6.36
N ALA A 62 -7.96 -0.28 -6.92
CA ALA A 62 -8.13 0.71 -7.97
C ALA A 62 -8.49 0.03 -9.30
N ASP A 63 -9.04 0.82 -10.23
CA ASP A 63 -9.27 0.33 -11.59
C ASP A 63 -7.93 -0.04 -12.25
N GLY A 64 -7.85 -1.21 -12.87
CA GLY A 64 -6.64 -1.70 -13.50
C GLY A 64 -5.57 -2.26 -12.53
N ALA A 65 -5.89 -2.40 -11.24
CA ALA A 65 -4.96 -2.96 -10.27
C ALA A 65 -4.44 -4.35 -10.68
N LEU A 66 -3.19 -4.63 -10.33
CA LEU A 66 -2.48 -5.85 -10.70
C LEU A 66 -2.15 -6.70 -9.47
N ILE A 67 -2.35 -8.00 -9.56
CA ILE A 67 -1.78 -8.96 -8.59
C ILE A 67 -0.56 -9.59 -9.25
N HIS A 68 0.56 -9.66 -8.54
CA HIS A 68 1.76 -10.35 -9.00
C HIS A 68 1.82 -11.76 -8.42
N GLY A 69 1.23 -12.73 -9.13
CA GLY A 69 1.28 -14.15 -8.79
C GLY A 69 2.58 -14.82 -9.22
N SER A 70 2.70 -16.14 -9.02
CA SER A 70 3.87 -16.93 -9.38
C SER A 70 4.17 -16.98 -10.88
N GLY A 71 3.15 -16.80 -11.73
CA GLY A 71 3.27 -16.80 -13.20
C GLY A 71 3.39 -15.42 -13.84
N GLY A 72 3.50 -14.34 -13.06
CA GLY A 72 3.52 -12.97 -13.57
C GLY A 72 2.41 -12.10 -13.01
N THR A 73 2.35 -10.87 -13.50
CA THR A 73 1.27 -9.92 -13.16
C THR A 73 0.02 -10.19 -13.98
N PHE A 74 -1.15 -10.07 -13.37
CA PHE A 74 -2.43 -10.15 -14.06
C PHE A 74 -3.44 -9.13 -13.51
N PRO A 75 -4.44 -8.70 -14.32
CA PRO A 75 -5.49 -7.80 -13.85
C PRO A 75 -6.30 -8.42 -12.71
N ALA A 76 -6.41 -7.69 -11.60
CA ALA A 76 -7.04 -8.18 -10.38
C ALA A 76 -8.56 -8.38 -10.54
N ALA A 77 -9.27 -7.38 -11.06
CA ALA A 77 -10.74 -7.38 -11.11
C ALA A 77 -11.35 -8.64 -11.79
N PRO A 78 -10.95 -9.05 -13.02
CA PRO A 78 -11.54 -10.24 -13.64
C PRO A 78 -11.15 -11.54 -12.93
N TRP A 79 -9.99 -11.59 -12.28
CA TRP A 79 -9.56 -12.76 -11.52
C TRP A 79 -10.33 -12.87 -10.19
N LEU A 80 -10.46 -11.77 -9.44
CA LEU A 80 -11.16 -11.67 -8.16
C LEU A 80 -12.64 -12.01 -8.30
N ALA A 81 -13.29 -11.61 -9.40
CA ALA A 81 -14.69 -11.93 -9.68
C ALA A 81 -14.97 -13.45 -9.78
N GLN A 82 -13.93 -14.27 -9.96
CA GLN A 82 -14.02 -15.73 -10.06
C GLN A 82 -13.61 -16.44 -8.76
N GLN A 83 -13.15 -15.71 -7.74
CA GLN A 83 -12.66 -16.31 -6.50
C GLN A 83 -13.77 -16.42 -5.45
N SER A 84 -13.72 -17.52 -4.69
CA SER A 84 -14.47 -17.66 -3.43
C SER A 84 -13.54 -17.41 -2.26
N ASN A 85 -14.04 -16.72 -1.23
CA ASN A 85 -13.23 -16.44 -0.05
C ASN A 85 -12.74 -17.74 0.61
N PRO A 86 -11.46 -17.80 1.04
CA PRO A 86 -10.99 -18.90 1.88
C PRO A 86 -11.71 -18.87 3.23
N ALA A 87 -11.77 -20.02 3.92
CA ALA A 87 -12.40 -20.13 5.23
C ALA A 87 -11.73 -19.26 6.31
N GLN A 88 -10.41 -19.05 6.17
CA GLN A 88 -9.62 -18.14 7.00
C GLN A 88 -8.78 -17.27 6.08
N ALA A 89 -8.80 -15.97 6.30
CA ALA A 89 -7.98 -15.02 5.57
C ALA A 89 -6.52 -15.08 6.03
N VAL A 90 -5.61 -14.72 5.14
CA VAL A 90 -4.25 -14.32 5.50
C VAL A 90 -4.32 -13.15 6.47
N VAL A 91 -3.47 -13.14 7.49
CA VAL A 91 -3.29 -12.00 8.39
C VAL A 91 -2.08 -11.21 7.95
N TRP A 92 -2.20 -9.90 7.78
CA TRP A 92 -1.07 -9.05 7.43
C TRP A 92 -1.13 -7.69 8.13
N GLY A 93 -0.02 -6.98 8.07
CA GLY A 93 0.05 -5.57 8.45
C GLY A 93 1.40 -4.93 8.10
N PRO A 94 1.42 -3.63 7.80
CA PRO A 94 2.62 -2.94 7.37
C PRO A 94 3.56 -2.71 8.56
N ASN A 95 4.86 -2.82 8.31
CA ASN A 95 5.89 -2.30 9.22
C ASN A 95 6.44 -0.96 8.74
N THR A 96 6.40 -0.68 7.43
CA THR A 96 6.95 0.52 6.83
C THR A 96 6.04 1.00 5.71
N VAL A 97 5.90 2.33 5.60
CA VAL A 97 5.21 2.98 4.50
C VAL A 97 6.09 4.10 3.96
N TRP A 98 6.32 4.12 2.65
CA TRP A 98 6.93 5.24 1.93
C TRP A 98 5.88 5.95 1.10
N SER A 99 5.89 7.28 1.09
CA SER A 99 4.99 8.10 0.29
C SER A 99 5.79 9.15 -0.50
N SER A 100 5.32 9.49 -1.71
CA SER A 100 5.76 10.69 -2.42
C SER A 100 5.48 11.94 -1.59
N CYS A 101 6.22 13.02 -1.84
CA CYS A 101 5.96 14.29 -1.17
C CYS A 101 4.51 14.76 -1.42
N ASP A 102 4.00 14.61 -2.65
CA ASP A 102 2.63 14.97 -3.02
C ASP A 102 1.56 14.00 -2.50
N GLY A 103 1.97 12.90 -1.84
CA GLY A 103 1.09 11.87 -1.30
C GLY A 103 0.23 11.10 -2.31
N THR A 104 0.39 11.34 -3.61
CA THR A 104 -0.42 10.68 -4.66
C THR A 104 -0.07 9.21 -4.80
N LEU A 105 1.15 8.83 -4.44
CA LEU A 105 1.69 7.49 -4.56
C LEU A 105 2.34 7.06 -3.23
N ALA A 106 2.10 5.82 -2.84
CA ALA A 106 2.73 5.25 -1.64
C ALA A 106 2.94 3.74 -1.78
N VAL A 107 3.84 3.20 -0.96
CA VAL A 107 4.13 1.77 -0.89
C VAL A 107 4.12 1.35 0.57
N SER A 108 3.31 0.34 0.90
CA SER A 108 3.39 -0.34 2.19
C SER A 108 4.17 -1.65 2.04
N PHE A 109 4.98 -1.95 3.05
CA PHE A 109 5.72 -3.20 3.16
C PHE A 109 5.52 -3.76 4.57
N GLY A 110 5.36 -5.07 4.66
CA GLY A 110 5.02 -5.68 5.93
C GLY A 110 5.11 -7.19 5.93
N ARG A 111 4.57 -7.77 6.99
CA ARG A 111 4.55 -9.21 7.23
C ARG A 111 3.16 -9.76 6.98
N PHE A 112 3.09 -10.96 6.43
CA PHE A 112 1.88 -11.75 6.39
C PHE A 112 2.09 -13.12 7.05
N GLU A 113 1.00 -13.71 7.50
CA GLU A 113 0.89 -15.05 8.06
C GLU A 113 -0.34 -15.74 7.47
N GLN A 114 -0.14 -16.91 6.87
CA GLN A 114 -1.20 -17.76 6.36
C GLN A 114 -1.81 -18.61 7.48
N PRO A 115 -3.03 -19.14 7.31
CA PRO A 115 -3.68 -19.98 8.32
C PRO A 115 -2.90 -21.27 8.70
N ASP A 116 -2.00 -21.73 7.82
CA ASP A 116 -1.12 -22.89 8.07
C ASP A 116 0.17 -22.54 8.81
N GLY A 117 0.36 -21.27 9.19
CA GLY A 117 1.53 -20.75 9.89
C GLY A 117 2.67 -20.33 8.96
N LEU A 118 2.52 -20.43 7.63
CA LEU A 118 3.51 -19.90 6.70
C LEU A 118 3.58 -18.38 6.80
N VAL A 119 4.78 -17.85 6.97
CA VAL A 119 5.01 -16.40 7.07
C VAL A 119 5.82 -15.87 5.91
N GLY A 120 5.63 -14.60 5.58
CA GLY A 120 6.38 -13.95 4.53
C GLY A 120 6.27 -12.43 4.58
N ASN A 121 6.78 -11.80 3.53
CA ASN A 121 6.69 -10.36 3.33
C ASN A 121 5.71 -10.06 2.19
N TYR A 122 5.02 -8.94 2.31
CA TYR A 122 4.20 -8.40 1.24
C TYR A 122 4.61 -6.97 0.91
N VAL A 123 4.27 -6.56 -0.30
CA VAL A 123 4.34 -5.17 -0.74
C VAL A 123 3.04 -4.82 -1.45
N THR A 124 2.44 -3.70 -1.06
CA THR A 124 1.25 -3.15 -1.69
C THR A 124 1.53 -1.71 -2.12
N VAL A 125 1.21 -1.37 -3.36
CA VAL A 125 1.35 -0.02 -3.89
C VAL A 125 -0.02 0.65 -3.93
N TRP A 126 -0.07 1.88 -3.44
CA TRP A 126 -1.29 2.65 -3.22
C TRP A 126 -1.27 3.93 -4.04
N GLU A 127 -2.44 4.28 -4.57
CA GLU A 127 -2.66 5.54 -5.27
C GLU A 127 -3.81 6.31 -4.59
N LEU A 128 -3.60 7.61 -4.39
CA LEU A 128 -4.63 8.49 -3.89
C LEU A 128 -5.65 8.78 -5.00
N GLN A 129 -6.87 8.35 -4.78
CA GLN A 129 -7.97 8.52 -5.73
C GLN A 129 -8.55 9.93 -5.69
N PRO A 130 -9.32 10.35 -6.71
CA PRO A 130 -9.97 11.67 -6.75
C PRO A 130 -10.89 11.93 -5.55
N ASP A 131 -11.53 10.89 -5.00
CA ASP A 131 -12.37 10.95 -3.80
C ASP A 131 -11.57 11.01 -2.49
N ARG A 132 -10.24 11.13 -2.59
CA ARG A 132 -9.26 11.19 -1.51
C ARG A 132 -9.12 9.87 -0.74
N SER A 133 -9.69 8.75 -1.17
CA SER A 133 -9.38 7.43 -0.63
C SER A 133 -8.08 6.88 -1.22
N TYR A 134 -7.37 6.03 -0.46
CA TYR A 134 -6.28 5.24 -1.04
C TYR A 134 -6.84 3.91 -1.53
N LYS A 135 -6.49 3.56 -2.77
CA LYS A 135 -6.76 2.26 -3.34
C LYS A 135 -5.46 1.60 -3.79
N TRP A 136 -5.37 0.28 -3.67
CA TRP A 136 -4.17 -0.41 -4.12
C TRP A 136 -4.20 -0.61 -5.64
N ILE A 137 -3.05 -0.41 -6.28
CA ILE A 137 -2.83 -0.58 -7.72
C ILE A 137 -1.95 -1.80 -8.03
N TYR A 138 -1.23 -2.31 -7.03
CA TYR A 138 -0.37 -3.47 -7.14
C TYR A 138 -0.23 -4.19 -5.81
N ASP A 139 -0.29 -5.52 -5.82
CA ASP A 139 -0.04 -6.36 -4.65
C ASP A 139 0.86 -7.56 -4.97
N MET A 140 1.82 -7.84 -4.10
CA MET A 140 2.71 -9.01 -4.19
C MET A 140 3.08 -9.54 -2.80
N GLY A 141 2.84 -10.83 -2.60
CA GLY A 141 3.38 -11.60 -1.46
C GLY A 141 4.51 -12.55 -1.85
N GLY A 142 5.47 -12.74 -0.94
CA GLY A 142 6.52 -13.75 -1.03
C GLY A 142 6.74 -14.44 0.32
N PRO A 143 6.68 -15.79 0.39
CA PRO A 143 6.99 -16.50 1.63
C PRO A 143 8.45 -16.28 2.03
N ASP A 144 8.78 -16.38 3.31
CA ASP A 144 10.17 -16.50 3.71
C ASP A 144 10.77 -17.82 3.19
N ASN A 145 12.02 -17.79 2.79
CA ASN A 145 12.76 -19.00 2.42
C ASN A 145 14.20 -18.89 2.93
N PRO A 146 14.60 -19.67 3.95
CA PRO A 146 13.80 -20.69 4.65
C PRO A 146 12.68 -20.09 5.52
N GLN A 147 11.64 -20.89 5.82
CA GLN A 147 10.64 -20.53 6.82
C GLN A 147 11.29 -20.46 8.22
N PRO A 148 11.01 -19.43 9.02
CA PRO A 148 11.50 -19.38 10.40
C PRO A 148 10.85 -20.50 11.24
N PRO A 149 11.49 -20.90 12.36
CA PRO A 149 10.85 -21.83 13.28
C PRO A 149 9.50 -21.27 13.75
N PRO A 150 8.48 -22.12 13.95
CA PRO A 150 7.18 -21.67 14.47
C PRO A 150 7.37 -20.87 15.75
N ARG A 151 6.70 -19.71 15.85
CA ARG A 151 6.70 -18.94 17.09
C ARG A 151 6.03 -19.77 18.17
N THR A 152 6.81 -20.24 19.15
CA THR A 152 6.24 -20.71 20.41
C THR A 152 5.71 -19.50 21.16
N GLY A 153 4.44 -19.52 21.53
CA GLY A 153 3.89 -18.50 22.42
C GLY A 153 4.69 -18.43 23.73
N PRO A 154 4.63 -17.31 24.47
CA PRO A 154 5.26 -17.23 25.78
C PRO A 154 4.80 -18.40 26.64
N VAL A 155 5.76 -19.09 27.28
CA VAL A 155 5.44 -20.16 28.23
C VAL A 155 4.81 -19.49 29.46
N ILE A 156 3.50 -19.64 29.60
CA ILE A 156 2.78 -19.23 30.81
C ILE A 156 3.01 -20.35 31.85
N PRO A 157 3.58 -20.06 33.03
CA PRO A 157 3.68 -21.06 34.10
C PRO A 157 2.30 -21.62 34.48
N GLU A 158 2.24 -22.92 34.73
CA GLU A 158 0.99 -23.59 35.08
C GLU A 158 0.41 -22.99 36.38
N GLY A 159 -0.81 -22.45 36.31
CA GLY A 159 -1.48 -21.79 37.43
C GLY A 159 -1.39 -20.25 37.45
N GLU A 160 -0.75 -19.63 36.45
CA GLU A 160 -0.72 -18.17 36.30
C GLU A 160 -1.65 -17.69 35.17
N GLU A 161 -2.46 -16.67 35.46
CA GLU A 161 -3.17 -15.91 34.41
C GLU A 161 -2.28 -14.73 34.00
N ALA A 162 -1.75 -14.75 32.77
CA ALA A 162 -0.99 -13.63 32.23
C ALA A 162 -1.74 -12.95 31.07
N ILE A 163 -1.87 -11.63 31.13
CA ILE A 163 -2.29 -10.82 29.99
C ILE A 163 -1.10 -10.69 29.05
N ILE A 164 -1.11 -11.46 27.96
CA ILE A 164 -0.13 -11.28 26.88
C ILE A 164 -0.55 -10.08 26.05
N VAL A 165 0.15 -8.97 26.22
CA VAL A 165 0.06 -7.83 25.31
C VAL A 165 1.02 -8.13 24.16
N PRO A 166 0.54 -8.52 22.96
CA PRO A 166 1.42 -8.62 21.81
C PRO A 166 2.08 -7.25 21.60
N GLY A 167 3.41 -7.25 21.43
CA GLY A 167 4.15 -6.02 21.19
C GLY A 167 3.52 -5.26 20.02
N LEU A 168 3.15 -4.00 20.24
CA LEU A 168 2.72 -3.12 19.16
C LEU A 168 3.93 -2.90 18.25
N THR A 169 3.93 -3.54 17.08
CA THR A 169 4.95 -3.27 16.07
C THR A 169 4.85 -1.79 15.69
N SER A 170 5.90 -1.02 15.97
CA SER A 170 5.99 0.36 15.50
C SER A 170 5.97 0.37 13.98
N ILE A 171 5.17 1.28 13.41
CA ILE A 171 5.11 1.47 11.97
C ILE A 171 5.96 2.67 11.62
N GLU A 172 6.87 2.49 10.67
CA GLU A 172 7.70 3.58 10.15
C GLU A 172 6.99 4.25 8.98
N GLY A 173 6.51 5.47 9.19
CA GLY A 173 6.02 6.34 8.13
C GLY A 173 7.14 7.22 7.57
N ARG A 174 7.35 7.19 6.26
CA ARG A 174 8.43 7.89 5.56
C ARG A 174 7.87 8.68 4.38
N ILE A 175 8.26 9.94 4.27
CA ILE A 175 7.83 10.85 3.19
C ILE A 175 9.07 11.29 2.42
N ALA A 176 9.00 11.23 1.09
CA ALA A 176 10.04 11.76 0.21
C ALA A 176 10.20 13.28 0.41
N ASP A 177 11.36 13.82 0.05
CA ASP A 177 11.61 15.25 0.22
C ASP A 177 10.66 16.08 -0.64
N CYS A 178 10.16 17.16 -0.06
CA CYS A 178 9.33 18.14 -0.74
C CYS A 178 10.20 19.29 -1.25
N ALA A 179 10.23 19.49 -2.56
CA ALA A 179 10.97 20.60 -3.17
C ALA A 179 10.47 21.93 -2.61
N VAL A 180 11.38 22.75 -2.07
CA VAL A 180 11.04 24.14 -1.78
C VAL A 180 11.08 24.98 -3.07
N PRO A 181 10.38 26.13 -3.15
CA PRO A 181 10.41 26.96 -4.35
C PRO A 181 11.84 27.33 -4.79
N GLY A 182 12.20 26.97 -6.02
CA GLY A 182 13.53 27.22 -6.60
C GLY A 182 14.55 26.09 -6.39
N GLU A 183 14.19 25.05 -5.63
CA GLU A 183 14.96 23.82 -5.51
C GLU A 183 14.64 22.88 -6.68
N VAL A 184 15.67 22.23 -7.22
CA VAL A 184 15.53 21.18 -8.22
C VAL A 184 15.92 19.87 -7.54
N LEU A 185 14.93 19.00 -7.33
CA LEU A 185 15.17 17.66 -6.82
C LEU A 185 15.80 16.78 -7.92
N PRO A 186 16.65 15.80 -7.54
CA PRO A 186 17.21 14.88 -8.51
C PRO A 186 16.12 14.01 -9.15
N GLU A 187 16.22 13.81 -10.46
CA GLU A 187 15.31 12.95 -11.20
C GLU A 187 15.58 11.47 -10.87
N ILE A 188 14.53 10.72 -10.54
CA ILE A 188 14.63 9.28 -10.34
C ILE A 188 14.63 8.60 -11.72
N SER A 189 15.83 8.24 -12.19
CA SER A 189 16.01 7.69 -13.53
C SER A 189 15.24 6.38 -13.76
N VAL A 190 14.72 6.24 -14.98
CA VAL A 190 14.09 5.01 -15.49
C VAL A 190 15.15 4.11 -16.09
N ALA A 191 15.91 3.38 -15.25
CA ALA A 191 16.77 2.33 -15.78
C ALA A 191 15.91 1.27 -16.50
N PRO A 192 16.29 0.81 -17.72
CA PRO A 192 15.65 -0.33 -18.36
C PRO A 192 15.77 -1.55 -17.44
N LEU A 193 14.64 -2.16 -17.11
CA LEU A 193 14.63 -3.37 -16.28
C LEU A 193 15.08 -4.55 -17.16
N ALA A 194 16.07 -5.31 -16.69
CA ALA A 194 16.66 -6.44 -17.41
C ALA A 194 15.65 -7.58 -17.65
N ASP A 195 16.00 -8.47 -18.59
CA ASP A 195 15.28 -9.66 -19.07
C ASP A 195 14.04 -10.11 -18.26
N GLY A 196 12.87 -9.99 -18.88
CA GLY A 196 11.60 -10.43 -18.30
C GLY A 196 10.47 -9.43 -18.52
N GLN A 197 9.35 -9.64 -17.84
CA GLN A 197 8.26 -8.65 -17.79
C GLN A 197 8.58 -7.62 -16.70
N SER A 198 8.16 -6.38 -16.93
CA SER A 198 8.34 -5.32 -15.94
C SER A 198 7.32 -4.21 -16.08
N GLY A 199 7.21 -3.39 -15.05
CA GLY A 199 6.36 -2.20 -15.03
C GLY A 199 6.60 -1.38 -13.77
N GLY A 200 5.76 -0.38 -13.57
CA GLY A 200 5.88 0.57 -12.46
C GLY A 200 5.56 1.98 -12.91
N THR A 201 5.54 2.92 -11.96
CA THR A 201 5.32 4.33 -12.24
C THR A 201 6.12 5.20 -11.29
N VAL A 202 6.16 6.50 -11.58
CA VAL A 202 6.66 7.56 -10.73
C VAL A 202 5.48 8.43 -10.26
N SER A 203 5.57 8.98 -9.06
CA SER A 203 4.60 9.96 -8.54
C SER A 203 4.56 11.22 -9.42
N ALA A 204 3.45 11.97 -9.34
CA ALA A 204 3.27 13.15 -10.18
C ALA A 204 4.32 14.24 -9.91
N ASP A 205 4.78 14.36 -8.66
CA ASP A 205 5.89 15.23 -8.25
C ASP A 205 7.30 14.66 -8.51
N GLY A 206 7.42 13.44 -9.04
CA GLY A 206 8.71 12.82 -9.33
C GLY A 206 9.51 12.30 -8.12
N THR A 207 8.98 12.41 -6.90
CA THR A 207 9.74 12.17 -5.66
C THR A 207 9.76 10.71 -5.21
N LEU A 208 8.88 9.87 -5.74
CA LEU A 208 8.86 8.43 -5.46
C LEU A 208 8.60 7.64 -6.75
N ARG A 209 9.39 6.60 -6.97
CA ARG A 209 9.23 5.66 -8.06
C ARG A 209 9.20 4.25 -7.52
N TRP A 210 8.29 3.44 -8.04
CA TRP A 210 8.32 1.99 -7.82
C TRP A 210 8.39 1.26 -9.15
N THR A 211 9.00 0.09 -9.12
CA THR A 211 9.09 -0.81 -10.26
C THR A 211 8.93 -2.24 -9.82
N TRP A 212 8.36 -3.06 -10.69
CA TRP A 212 8.34 -4.51 -10.51
C TRP A 212 8.99 -5.21 -11.70
N THR A 213 9.54 -6.39 -11.44
CA THR A 213 10.09 -7.28 -12.47
C THR A 213 9.61 -8.71 -12.25
N HIS A 214 9.44 -9.44 -13.35
CA HIS A 214 9.26 -10.88 -13.36
C HIS A 214 10.28 -11.49 -14.33
N SER A 215 11.32 -12.14 -13.81
CA SER A 215 12.37 -12.72 -14.64
C SER A 215 11.91 -14.01 -15.32
N ALA A 216 12.61 -14.43 -16.39
CA ALA A 216 12.36 -15.72 -17.03
C ALA A 216 12.57 -16.92 -16.09
N SER A 217 13.36 -16.75 -15.01
CA SER A 217 13.55 -17.77 -13.97
C SER A 217 12.42 -17.81 -12.94
N GLY A 218 11.41 -16.94 -13.03
CA GLY A 218 10.29 -16.84 -12.11
C GLY A 218 10.55 -15.94 -10.89
N ASN A 219 11.68 -15.21 -10.83
CA ASN A 219 11.95 -14.28 -9.74
C ASN A 219 11.06 -13.05 -9.88
N ARG A 220 10.39 -12.71 -8.79
CA ARG A 220 9.49 -11.55 -8.70
C ARG A 220 10.12 -10.53 -7.78
N SER A 221 10.34 -9.32 -8.26
CA SER A 221 10.94 -8.26 -7.45
C SER A 221 10.18 -6.97 -7.54
N VAL A 222 10.26 -6.18 -6.47
CA VAL A 222 9.80 -4.80 -6.38
C VAL A 222 10.96 -3.95 -5.87
N ARG A 223 11.22 -2.83 -6.54
CA ARG A 223 12.13 -1.79 -6.06
C ARG A 223 11.38 -0.48 -5.89
N VAL A 224 11.69 0.24 -4.82
CA VAL A 224 11.20 1.59 -4.55
C VAL A 224 12.40 2.50 -4.41
N ASN A 225 12.43 3.55 -5.23
CA ASN A 225 13.40 4.63 -5.15
C ASN A 225 12.66 5.91 -4.82
N TRP A 226 13.29 6.78 -4.06
CA TRP A 226 12.69 8.03 -3.59
C TRP A 226 13.75 9.10 -3.42
N VAL A 227 13.33 10.36 -3.45
CA VAL A 227 14.21 11.48 -3.11
C VAL A 227 14.21 11.65 -1.61
N ARG A 228 15.38 11.50 -1.00
CA ARG A 228 15.58 11.68 0.43
C ARG A 228 16.96 12.27 0.71
N ASP A 229 17.00 13.24 1.61
CA ASP A 229 18.18 14.04 1.95
C ASP A 229 18.83 14.65 0.70
N GLY A 230 18.02 15.14 -0.24
CA GLY A 230 18.45 15.77 -1.49
C GLY A 230 19.05 14.81 -2.53
N MET A 231 18.94 13.49 -2.34
CA MET A 231 19.51 12.46 -3.21
C MET A 231 18.49 11.38 -3.54
N VAL A 232 18.66 10.70 -4.68
CA VAL A 232 17.90 9.48 -4.96
C VAL A 232 18.46 8.35 -4.09
N GLN A 233 17.59 7.73 -3.28
CA GLN A 233 17.93 6.59 -2.43
C GLN A 233 17.05 5.39 -2.79
N GLU A 234 17.53 4.18 -2.50
CA GLU A 234 16.70 2.97 -2.56
C GLU A 234 15.97 2.81 -1.22
N ALA A 235 14.64 2.95 -1.24
CA ALA A 235 13.78 2.77 -0.08
C ALA A 235 13.50 1.28 0.20
N LEU A 236 13.30 0.49 -0.87
CA LEU A 236 12.98 -0.93 -0.78
C LEU A 236 13.59 -1.67 -1.97
N ALA A 237 14.19 -2.82 -1.70
CA ALA A 237 14.46 -3.86 -2.70
C ALA A 237 13.96 -5.20 -2.16
N PHE A 238 12.79 -5.62 -2.63
CA PHE A 238 12.16 -6.87 -2.22
C PHE A 238 12.15 -7.85 -3.39
N THR A 239 12.74 -9.02 -3.19
CA THR A 239 12.64 -10.14 -4.12
C THR A 239 11.94 -11.29 -3.41
N ALA A 240 10.78 -11.69 -3.92
CA ALA A 240 10.11 -12.89 -3.43
C ALA A 240 10.94 -14.11 -3.86
N PRO A 241 11.21 -15.07 -2.95
CA PRO A 241 11.88 -16.30 -3.35
C PRO A 241 11.02 -17.05 -4.36
N LEU A 242 11.68 -17.88 -5.18
CA LEU A 242 10.99 -18.75 -6.11
C LEU A 242 9.98 -19.63 -5.34
N PRO A 243 8.82 -19.91 -5.93
CA PRO A 243 7.91 -20.91 -5.38
C PRO A 243 8.69 -22.20 -5.13
N LEU A 244 8.45 -22.84 -3.98
CA LEU A 244 8.98 -24.18 -3.77
C LEU A 244 8.52 -25.07 -4.92
N ALA A 245 9.43 -25.85 -5.49
CA ALA A 245 9.07 -26.85 -6.49
C ALA A 245 8.00 -27.77 -5.87
N GLN A 246 6.81 -27.81 -6.47
CA GLN A 246 5.73 -28.72 -6.09
C GLN A 246 6.10 -30.16 -6.45
#